data_AF-A0A4R6QMN9-F1
#
_entry.id   AF-A0A4R6QMN9-F1
#
_cell.length_a   1.000
_cell.length_b   1.000
_cell.length_c   1.000
_cell.angle_alpha   90.00
_cell.angle_beta   90.00
_cell.angle_gamma   90.00
#
_symmetry.space_group_name_H-M   'P 1'
#
loop_
_entity.id
_entity.type
_entity.pdbx_description
1 polymer ?
#
loop_
_entity_poly.entity_id
_entity_poly.type
_entity_poly.pdbx_seq_one_letter_code
_entity_poly.pdbx_strand_id
1 'polypeptide(L)' 'MVAPEILRAATEAGVDQIVMGTRGIGALGSVLIGSVAQRVVHLAAVPVLLVK' A
#
# COMPACT_ATOMS: atom_id res chain seq x y z
N MET A 1 5.26 -4.77 11.04
CA MET A 1 5.66 -5.65 9.92
C MET A 1 4.51 -5.86 8.94
N VAL A 2 3.93 -4.78 8.37
CA VAL A 2 2.70 -4.89 7.55
C VAL A 2 3.02 -4.91 6.04
N ALA A 3 3.88 -4.00 5.57
CA ALA A 3 4.20 -3.90 4.15
C ALA A 3 4.83 -5.18 3.54
N PRO A 4 5.83 -5.84 4.17
CA PRO A 4 6.40 -7.06 3.60
C PRO A 4 5.37 -8.20 3.45
N GLU A 5 4.41 -8.28 4.37
CA GLU A 5 3.37 -9.32 4.33
C GLU A 5 2.38 -9.10 3.19
N ILE A 6 2.02 -7.84 2.91
CA ILE A 6 1.20 -7.47 1.74
C ILE A 6 1.91 -7.89 0.44
N LEU A 7 3.21 -7.64 0.34
CA LEU A 7 3.99 -7.98 -0.86
C LEU A 7 4.12 -9.51 -1.05
N ARG A 8 4.34 -10.24 0.05
CA ARG A 8 4.38 -11.71 0.04
C ARG A 8 3.05 -12.28 -0.44
N ALA A 9 1.94 -11.84 0.15
CA ALA A 9 0.61 -12.29 -0.22
C ALA A 9 0.28 -11.97 -1.70
N ALA A 10 0.64 -10.77 -2.18
CA ALA A 10 0.45 -10.39 -3.58
C ALA A 10 1.24 -11.29 -4.54
N THR A 11 2.49 -11.62 -4.17
CA THR A 11 3.35 -12.53 -4.95
C THR A 11 2.77 -13.95 -4.98
N GLU A 12 2.37 -14.47 -3.82
CA GLU A 12 1.82 -15.83 -3.69
C GLU A 12 0.48 -15.99 -4.42
N ALA A 13 -0.34 -14.94 -4.42
CA ALA A 13 -1.61 -14.93 -5.13
C ALA A 13 -1.47 -14.64 -6.64
N GLY A 14 -0.28 -14.23 -7.12
CA GLY A 14 -0.05 -13.92 -8.53
C GLY A 14 -0.95 -12.79 -9.06
N VAL A 15 -1.21 -11.76 -8.24
CA VAL A 15 -2.09 -10.64 -8.62
C VAL A 15 -1.40 -9.69 -9.60
N ASP A 16 -2.17 -9.07 -10.49
CA ASP A 16 -1.65 -8.09 -11.44
C ASP A 16 -1.64 -6.64 -10.91
N GLN A 17 -2.27 -6.39 -9.75
CA GLN A 17 -2.36 -5.05 -9.14
C GLN A 17 -2.67 -5.11 -7.63
N ILE A 18 -2.21 -4.12 -6.88
CA ILE A 18 -2.57 -3.90 -5.47
C ILE A 18 -3.41 -2.61 -5.34
N VAL A 19 -4.50 -2.65 -4.57
CA VAL A 19 -5.32 -1.46 -4.26
C VAL A 19 -5.28 -1.19 -2.76
N MET A 20 -4.95 0.03 -2.35
CA MET A 20 -4.87 0.42 -0.94
C MET A 20 -5.59 1.73 -0.66
N GLY A 21 -6.34 1.78 0.45
CA GLY A 21 -6.91 3.02 0.95
C GLY A 21 -5.87 3.91 1.64
N THR A 22 -6.03 5.23 1.55
CA THR A 22 -5.14 6.21 2.20
C THR A 22 -5.72 6.84 3.47
N ARG A 23 -6.91 6.42 3.93
CA ARG A 23 -7.53 6.98 5.15
C ARG A 23 -6.83 6.48 6.41
N GLY A 24 -6.02 7.34 7.03
CA GLY A 24 -5.43 7.12 8.34
C GLY A 24 -6.33 7.64 9.47
N ILE A 25 -6.41 6.87 10.56
CA ILE A 25 -7.06 7.23 11.81
C ILE A 25 -6.13 8.22 12.53
N GLY A 26 -6.38 9.53 12.43
CA GLY A 26 -5.66 10.56 13.17
C GLY A 26 -4.84 11.52 12.30
N ALA A 27 -5.36 12.75 12.19
CA ALA A 27 -4.64 14.02 12.10
C ALA A 27 -3.28 14.05 11.35
N LEU A 28 -3.28 14.54 10.12
CA LEU A 28 -2.41 15.65 9.67
C LEU A 28 -2.99 16.15 8.34
N GLY A 29 -3.35 17.44 8.28
CA GLY A 29 -4.18 18.07 7.24
C GLY A 29 -3.54 18.26 5.87
N SER A 30 -2.88 17.26 5.31
CA SER A 30 -2.45 17.25 3.90
C SER A 30 -2.43 15.82 3.36
N VAL A 31 -2.27 15.65 2.05
CA VAL A 31 -2.25 14.38 1.31
C VAL A 31 -1.09 13.48 1.75
N LEU A 32 -1.16 12.93 2.96
CA LEU A 32 -0.13 12.04 3.48
C LEU A 32 -0.45 10.61 3.08
N ILE A 33 0.36 10.07 2.17
CA ILE A 33 0.44 8.64 1.92
C ILE A 33 0.93 7.99 3.21
N GLY A 34 0.10 7.15 3.83
CA GLY A 34 0.47 6.46 5.07
C GLY A 34 1.77 5.66 4.91
N SER A 35 2.54 5.51 5.99
CA SER A 35 3.86 4.87 5.97
C SER A 35 3.87 3.44 5.40
N VAL A 36 2.76 2.70 5.55
CA VAL A 36 2.58 1.38 4.94
C VAL A 36 2.38 1.49 3.43
N ALA A 37 1.45 2.36 2.99
CA ALA A 37 1.18 2.57 1.56
C ALA A 37 2.44 3.05 0.82
N GLN A 38 3.22 3.96 1.41
CA GLN A 38 4.48 4.42 0.83
C GLN A 38 5.47 3.27 0.62
N ARG A 39 5.61 2.38 1.62
CA ARG A 39 6.51 1.22 1.52
C ARG A 39 6.04 0.21 0.49
N VAL A 40 4.74 -0.04 0.39
CA VAL A 40 4.18 -0.96 -0.61
C VAL A 40 4.36 -0.40 -2.02
N VAL A 41 4.05 0.89 -2.25
CA VAL A 41 4.27 1.57 -3.54
C VAL A 41 5.74 1.48 -3.98
N HIS A 42 6.68 1.60 -3.05
CA HIS A 42 8.11 1.58 -3.39
C HIS A 42 8.66 0.17 -3.71
N LEU A 43 8.04 -0.89 -3.17
CA LEU A 43 8.59 -2.24 -3.20
C LEU A 43 7.77 -3.24 -4.02
N ALA A 44 6.55 -2.89 -4.43
CA ALA A 44 5.69 -3.78 -5.19
C ALA A 44 6.25 -4.06 -6.59
N ALA A 45 6.18 -5.34 -7.00
CA ALA A 45 6.50 -5.76 -8.37
C ALA A 45 5.37 -5.45 -9.37
N VAL A 46 4.18 -5.07 -8.86
CA VAL A 46 2.98 -4.77 -9.64
C VAL A 46 2.45 -3.37 -9.31
N PRO A 47 1.67 -2.74 -10.21
CA PRO A 47 1.11 -1.42 -9.96
C PRO A 47 0.33 -1.33 -8.64
N VAL A 48 0.44 -0.20 -7.96
CA VAL A 48 -0.29 0.09 -6.72
C VAL A 48 -1.20 1.28 -6.94
N LEU A 49 -2.52 1.07 -6.80
CA LEU A 49 -3.52 2.13 -6.85
C LEU A 49 -3.88 2.59 -5.43
N LEU A 50 -3.67 3.87 -5.16
CA LEU A 50 -4.08 4.50 -3.91
C LEU A 50 -5.44 5.17 -4.07
N VAL A 51 -6.40 4.82 -3.20
CA VAL A 51 -7.76 5.37 -3.21
C VAL A 51 -8.05 6.18 -1.95
N LYS A 52 -8.79 7.29 -2.11
CA LYS A 52 -9.14 8.21 -1.03
C LYS A 52 -10.43 7.83 -0.32
#